data_AF-A0A8H6HEB9-F1
#
_entry.id   AF-A0A8H6HEB9-F1
#
_cell.length_a   1.000
_cell.length_b   1.000
_cell.length_c   1.000
_cell.angle_alpha   90.00
_cell.angle_beta   90.00
_cell.angle_gamma   90.00
#
_symmetry.space_group_name_H-M   'P 1'
#
loop_
_entity.id
_entity.type
_entity.pdbx_description
1 polymer ?
#
loop_
_entity_poly.entity_id
_entity_poly.type
_entity_poly.pdbx_seq_one_letter_code
_entity_poly.pdbx_strand_id
1 'polypeptide(L)'
;MSGFGVSRVREVEPRDDGELDNQELMYLRNLSRADLIALIEDERRGHKRRRYSDEENDDDRQSLIESLRSQLEDSERRNRELQTIVRQLQGELDDRRNRVTLPPILPPLMNRRSRTPGSSMSSGFSSLNLTPIDTRTSIATTISTNDLEFETINKVQSLNNHVVSTANSLSRRIRYNDLLLNVPDRKALDGVEASYVRATWLLGDRVANALYHQPLPKNAAERDPPSLLTQIVFEAIFAKWSAFILGYSDDTIDEAGNEASNWQRSLFALENTPANSEKWFASIMSCIHDVMMIAGWSFKKSSSTDSKIPLSPIILAIQNLRKSIEELSNSIQHVSVYVVRPGSVFNPMPDMMADAFASGPKRSIFGIKKRPSTSERVVATTGLGLQSRMERLAPRMPPLSPPKVILERTLLDAFSSSPELEEQPVRIRVGGGRSAAIAPVKCTI
;
A
#
# COMPACT_ATOMS: atom_id res chain seq x y z
N MET A 1 -45.24 -23.53 -19.95
CA MET A 1 -46.32 -22.51 -19.90
C MET A 1 -46.17 -21.71 -18.62
N SER A 2 -46.35 -20.39 -18.76
CA SER A 2 -46.53 -19.32 -17.75
C SER A 2 -45.46 -19.06 -16.68
N GLY A 3 -44.89 -17.84 -16.72
CA GLY A 3 -44.27 -17.19 -15.57
C GLY A 3 -43.20 -16.13 -15.88
N PHE A 4 -43.47 -15.12 -16.72
CA PHE A 4 -42.59 -13.95 -16.87
C PHE A 4 -42.88 -12.92 -15.76
N GLY A 5 -41.86 -12.57 -14.98
CA GLY A 5 -41.86 -11.43 -14.05
C GLY A 5 -40.78 -10.44 -14.44
N VAL A 6 -41.17 -9.34 -15.10
CA VAL A 6 -40.31 -8.20 -15.44
C VAL A 6 -40.32 -7.22 -14.27
N SER A 7 -39.17 -6.99 -13.63
CA SER A 7 -39.01 -5.91 -12.66
C SER A 7 -38.59 -4.62 -13.36
N ARG A 8 -39.42 -3.59 -13.20
CA ARG A 8 -39.22 -2.22 -13.69
C ARG A 8 -37.96 -1.59 -13.10
N VAL A 9 -37.10 -1.09 -13.96
CA VAL A 9 -36.09 -0.07 -13.67
C VAL A 9 -36.83 1.24 -13.39
N ARG A 10 -36.55 1.88 -12.24
CA ARG A 10 -36.96 3.26 -11.96
C ARG A 10 -36.02 4.18 -12.75
N GLU A 11 -36.56 4.84 -13.76
CA GLU A 11 -35.96 6.03 -14.37
C GLU A 11 -35.92 7.14 -13.30
N VAL A 12 -34.74 7.74 -13.13
CA VAL A 12 -34.56 8.98 -12.38
C VAL A 12 -34.47 10.08 -13.44
N GLU A 13 -35.43 11.00 -13.43
CA GLU A 13 -35.47 12.16 -14.32
C GLU A 13 -34.25 13.08 -14.08
N PRO A 14 -33.66 13.67 -15.13
CA PRO A 14 -32.66 14.73 -15.01
C PRO A 14 -33.36 16.03 -14.58
N ARG A 15 -32.79 16.72 -13.58
CA ARG A 15 -33.17 18.10 -13.26
C ARG A 15 -32.38 19.07 -14.13
N ASP A 16 -33.11 20.07 -14.59
CA ASP A 16 -32.79 20.99 -15.67
C ASP A 16 -32.27 22.31 -15.10
N ASP A 17 -31.23 22.28 -14.29
CA ASP A 17 -30.58 23.49 -13.76
C ASP A 17 -29.07 23.20 -13.62
N GLY A 18 -28.21 23.87 -14.38
CA GLY A 18 -26.75 23.73 -14.36
C GLY A 18 -26.06 24.19 -13.05
N GLU A 19 -26.71 24.03 -11.90
CA GLU A 19 -26.09 24.20 -10.60
C GLU A 19 -25.30 22.93 -10.25
N LEU A 20 -23.98 23.07 -10.13
CA LEU A 20 -23.11 22.06 -9.54
C LEU A 20 -23.70 21.62 -8.20
N ASP A 21 -23.87 20.31 -8.02
CA ASP A 21 -24.42 19.75 -6.80
C ASP A 21 -23.61 20.27 -5.59
N ASN A 22 -24.28 20.54 -4.47
CA ASN A 22 -23.61 20.98 -3.23
C ASN A 22 -22.50 20.01 -2.80
N GLN A 23 -22.64 18.74 -3.19
CA GLN A 23 -21.64 17.70 -2.99
C GLN A 23 -20.40 17.87 -3.90
N GLU A 24 -20.57 18.32 -5.13
CA GLU A 24 -19.47 18.68 -6.04
C GLU A 24 -18.76 19.97 -5.59
N LEU A 25 -19.50 20.98 -5.15
CA LEU A 25 -18.92 22.21 -4.58
C LEU A 25 -18.05 21.92 -3.34
N MET A 26 -18.49 21.02 -2.47
CA MET A 26 -17.72 20.55 -1.32
C MET A 26 -16.47 19.76 -1.73
N TYR A 27 -16.57 18.94 -2.77
CA TYR A 27 -15.44 18.18 -3.30
C TYR A 27 -14.36 19.11 -3.87
N LEU A 28 -14.77 20.09 -4.68
CA LEU A 28 -13.87 21.08 -5.27
C LEU A 28 -13.15 21.92 -4.22
N ARG A 29 -13.84 22.30 -3.13
CA ARG A 29 -13.31 23.15 -2.05
C ARG A 29 -12.16 22.51 -1.26
N ASN A 30 -12.00 21.19 -1.33
CA ASN A 30 -11.00 20.41 -0.59
C ASN A 30 -9.80 19.97 -1.45
N LEU A 31 -9.78 20.30 -2.75
CA LEU A 31 -8.70 19.92 -3.65
C LEU A 31 -7.41 20.67 -3.35
N SER A 32 -6.27 19.98 -3.51
CA SER A 32 -4.98 20.64 -3.40
C SER A 32 -4.72 21.53 -4.61
N ARG A 33 -3.77 22.47 -4.47
CA ARG A 33 -3.34 23.34 -5.59
C ARG A 33 -2.94 22.54 -6.83
N ALA A 34 -2.26 21.41 -6.63
CA ALA A 34 -1.83 20.56 -7.73
C ALA A 34 -3.03 19.88 -8.42
N ASP A 35 -4.03 19.48 -7.64
CA ASP A 35 -5.24 18.82 -8.16
C ASP A 35 -6.13 19.80 -8.93
N LEU A 36 -6.28 21.04 -8.44
CA LEU A 36 -7.00 22.11 -9.16
C LEU A 36 -6.33 22.41 -10.51
N ILE A 37 -5.00 22.50 -10.55
CA ILE A 37 -4.25 22.73 -11.81
C ILE A 37 -4.42 21.53 -12.75
N ALA A 38 -4.33 20.31 -12.23
CA ALA A 38 -4.50 19.09 -13.02
C ALA A 38 -5.91 18.99 -13.64
N LEU A 39 -6.96 19.30 -12.87
CA LEU A 39 -8.34 19.35 -13.35
C LEU A 39 -8.53 20.41 -14.45
N ILE A 40 -7.98 21.62 -14.27
CA ILE A 40 -8.04 22.67 -15.30
C ILE A 40 -7.30 22.23 -16.58
N GLU A 41 -6.16 21.56 -16.44
CA GLU A 41 -5.40 21.06 -17.59
C GLU A 41 -6.09 19.91 -18.30
N ASP A 42 -6.75 19.02 -17.57
CA ASP A 42 -7.47 17.87 -18.13
C ASP A 42 -8.72 18.32 -18.90
N GLU A 43 -9.48 19.26 -18.34
CA GLU A 43 -10.66 19.82 -19.01
C GLU A 43 -10.28 20.56 -20.30
N ARG A 44 -9.17 21.32 -20.27
CA ARG A 44 -8.60 21.96 -21.47
C ARG A 44 -8.15 20.96 -22.54
N ARG A 45 -7.67 19.77 -22.13
CA ARG A 45 -7.28 18.70 -23.05
C ARG A 45 -8.49 17.99 -23.65
N GLY A 46 -9.59 17.89 -22.90
CA GLY A 46 -10.89 17.42 -23.38
C GLY A 46 -11.42 18.24 -24.55
N HIS A 47 -11.29 19.58 -24.49
CA HIS A 47 -11.72 20.51 -25.54
C HIS A 47 -10.97 20.32 -26.88
N LYS A 48 -9.72 19.85 -26.87
CA LYS A 48 -8.97 19.56 -28.12
C LYS A 48 -9.42 18.27 -28.81
N ARG A 49 -10.07 17.34 -28.09
CA ARG A 49 -10.46 16.03 -28.62
C ARG A 49 -11.92 15.97 -29.11
N ARG A 50 -12.78 16.92 -28.73
CA ARG A 50 -14.23 16.94 -29.03
C ARG A 50 -14.68 18.05 -29.98
N ARG A 51 -13.87 18.40 -30.98
CA ARG A 51 -14.17 19.51 -31.91
C ARG A 51 -15.26 19.26 -32.98
N TYR A 52 -16.12 18.26 -32.83
CA TYR A 52 -17.10 17.91 -33.88
C TYR A 52 -18.55 17.67 -33.45
N SER A 53 -18.92 17.86 -32.18
CA SER A 53 -20.34 17.89 -31.79
C SER A 53 -20.49 18.53 -30.41
N ASP A 54 -21.47 19.44 -30.29
CA ASP A 54 -21.95 20.11 -29.08
C ASP A 54 -21.35 21.48 -28.77
N GLU A 55 -21.91 22.52 -29.42
CA GLU A 55 -21.73 23.93 -29.03
C GLU A 55 -22.47 24.26 -27.71
N GLU A 56 -23.47 23.47 -27.31
CA GLU A 56 -24.28 23.69 -26.10
C GLU A 56 -23.54 23.33 -24.79
N ASN A 57 -22.43 22.60 -24.89
CA ASN A 57 -21.67 22.06 -23.74
C ASN A 57 -20.38 22.86 -23.44
N ASP A 58 -20.13 23.94 -24.18
CA ASP A 58 -18.93 24.77 -24.03
C ASP A 58 -19.12 25.87 -22.97
N ASP A 59 -20.34 26.39 -22.78
CA ASP A 59 -20.64 27.43 -21.78
C ASP A 59 -20.57 26.90 -20.34
N ASP A 60 -21.12 25.71 -20.07
CA ASP A 60 -21.05 25.07 -18.75
C ASP A 60 -19.62 24.69 -18.36
N ARG A 61 -18.83 24.23 -19.34
CA ARG A 61 -17.41 23.94 -19.13
C ARG A 61 -16.60 25.20 -18.88
N GLN A 62 -16.89 26.29 -19.58
CA GLN A 62 -16.22 27.56 -19.37
C GLN A 62 -16.55 28.11 -17.98
N SER A 63 -17.80 27.98 -17.54
CA SER A 63 -18.26 28.30 -16.18
C SER A 63 -17.51 27.47 -15.12
N LEU A 64 -17.36 26.16 -15.33
CA LEU A 64 -16.59 25.29 -14.43
C LEU A 64 -15.11 25.70 -14.36
N ILE A 65 -14.49 25.99 -15.50
CA ILE A 65 -13.10 26.45 -15.55
C ILE A 65 -12.92 27.78 -14.81
N GLU A 66 -13.88 28.70 -14.92
CA GLU A 66 -13.86 30.00 -14.25
C GLU A 66 -14.04 29.84 -12.73
N SER A 67 -14.92 28.92 -12.30
CA SER A 67 -15.10 28.53 -10.89
C SER A 67 -13.80 27.93 -10.30
N LEU A 68 -13.14 27.02 -11.01
CA LEU A 68 -11.87 26.43 -10.59
C LEU A 68 -10.75 27.46 -10.48
N ARG A 69 -10.70 28.45 -11.38
CA ARG A 69 -9.73 29.56 -11.30
C ARG A 69 -9.97 30.45 -10.10
N SER A 70 -11.23 30.79 -9.83
CA SER A 70 -11.62 31.58 -8.67
C SER A 70 -11.21 30.88 -7.36
N GLN A 71 -11.47 29.58 -7.24
CA GLN A 71 -11.03 28.79 -6.08
C GLN A 71 -9.51 28.69 -5.94
N LEU A 72 -8.78 28.60 -7.06
CA LEU A 72 -7.32 28.62 -7.06
C LEU A 72 -6.79 29.98 -6.56
N GLU A 73 -7.37 31.09 -7.01
CA GLU A 73 -6.97 32.43 -6.58
C GLU A 73 -7.25 32.64 -5.08
N ASP A 74 -8.39 32.19 -4.57
CA ASP A 74 -8.73 32.21 -3.15
C ASP A 74 -7.79 31.34 -2.31
N SER A 75 -7.39 30.17 -2.84
CA SER A 75 -6.37 29.32 -2.22
C SER A 75 -5.01 30.02 -2.16
N GLU A 76 -4.60 30.70 -3.25
CA GLU A 76 -3.36 31.47 -3.31
C GLU A 76 -3.38 32.71 -2.43
N ARG A 77 -4.54 33.36 -2.23
CA ARG A 77 -4.71 34.44 -1.26
C ARG A 77 -4.53 33.92 0.17
N ARG A 78 -5.23 32.85 0.56
CA ARG A 78 -5.10 32.23 1.89
C ARG A 78 -3.67 31.78 2.18
N ASN A 79 -2.98 31.24 1.19
CA ASN A 79 -1.58 30.83 1.34
C ASN A 79 -0.65 32.04 1.58
N ARG A 80 -0.87 33.16 0.88
CA ARG A 80 -0.13 34.42 1.14
C ARG A 80 -0.40 34.97 2.55
N GLU A 81 -1.64 34.92 3.02
CA GLU A 81 -2.00 35.32 4.39
C GLU A 81 -1.29 34.45 5.44
N LEU A 82 -1.33 33.12 5.27
CA LEU A 82 -0.64 32.18 6.16
C LEU A 82 0.87 32.40 6.17
N GLN A 83 1.49 32.64 5.02
CA GLN A 83 2.92 32.98 4.95
C GLN A 83 3.25 34.29 5.69
N THR A 84 2.35 35.26 5.65
CA THR A 84 2.51 36.53 6.38
C THR A 84 2.44 36.30 7.89
N ILE A 85 1.47 35.50 8.36
CA ILE A 85 1.35 35.11 9.77
C ILE A 85 2.59 34.35 10.24
N VAL A 86 3.08 33.40 9.45
CA VAL A 86 4.30 32.64 9.78
C VAL A 86 5.51 33.57 9.94
N ARG A 87 5.69 34.54 9.03
CA ARG A 87 6.78 35.53 9.17
C ARG A 87 6.63 36.40 10.41
N GLN A 88 5.40 36.82 10.74
CA GLN A 88 5.14 37.60 11.95
C GLN A 88 5.48 36.80 13.21
N LEU A 89 5.04 35.54 13.29
CA LEU A 89 5.34 34.66 14.42
C LEU A 89 6.84 34.36 14.56
N GLN A 90 7.55 34.22 13.43
CA GLN A 90 9.01 34.10 13.42
C GLN A 90 9.69 35.35 13.98
N GLY A 91 9.23 36.55 13.58
CA GLY A 91 9.72 37.81 14.15
C GLY A 91 9.47 37.93 15.66
N GLU A 92 8.29 37.56 16.14
CA GLU A 92 7.98 37.55 17.57
C GLU A 92 8.84 36.55 18.37
N LEU A 93 9.16 35.41 17.78
CA LEU A 93 10.07 34.42 18.36
C LEU A 93 11.51 34.95 18.46
N ASP A 94 11.99 35.62 17.41
CA ASP A 94 13.34 36.20 17.39
C ASP A 94 13.46 37.38 18.36
N ASP A 95 12.42 38.22 18.49
CA ASP A 95 12.37 39.29 19.48
C ASP A 95 12.37 38.75 20.92
N ARG A 96 11.65 37.65 21.17
CA ARG A 96 11.69 36.96 22.47
C ARG A 96 13.07 36.37 22.75
N ARG A 97 13.72 35.81 21.73
CA ARG A 97 15.08 35.24 21.83
C ARG A 97 16.12 36.32 22.14
N ASN A 98 15.98 37.51 21.56
CA ASN A 98 16.87 38.64 21.78
C ASN A 98 16.61 39.39 23.10
N ARG A 99 15.41 39.23 23.71
CA ARG A 99 15.08 39.81 25.03
C ARG A 99 15.58 38.98 26.22
N VAL A 100 16.04 37.74 26.03
CA VAL A 100 16.67 36.96 27.10
C VAL A 100 18.14 37.38 27.25
N THR A 101 18.37 38.52 27.89
CA THR A 101 19.67 38.88 28.47
C THR A 101 19.82 38.17 29.81
N LEU A 102 20.44 37.00 29.80
CA LEU A 102 20.96 36.37 31.03
C LEU A 102 22.30 37.01 31.42
N PRO A 103 22.56 37.27 32.72
CA PRO A 103 23.81 37.84 33.19
C PRO A 103 24.95 36.81 33.22
N PRO A 104 26.22 37.24 33.35
CA PRO A 104 27.37 36.41 33.01
C PRO A 104 27.76 35.41 34.11
N ILE A 105 28.10 34.21 33.61
CA ILE A 105 29.06 33.19 34.08
C ILE A 105 29.85 33.54 35.36
N LEU A 106 29.77 32.63 36.35
CA LEU A 106 30.84 32.36 37.32
C LEU A 106 31.22 30.86 37.31
N PRO A 107 32.48 30.51 37.64
CA PRO A 107 33.12 29.22 37.28
C PRO A 107 32.98 28.13 38.38
N PRO A 108 33.49 26.89 38.16
CA PRO A 108 33.04 25.70 38.86
C PRO A 108 33.85 25.42 40.14
N LEU A 109 33.18 24.91 41.17
CA LEU A 109 33.84 24.29 42.33
C LEU A 109 33.30 22.89 42.60
N MET A 110 34.26 21.99 42.79
CA MET A 110 34.10 20.56 43.02
C MET A 110 33.53 20.19 44.40
N ASN A 111 33.03 18.95 44.46
CA ASN A 111 33.07 18.00 45.59
C ASN A 111 32.33 18.34 46.90
N ARG A 112 31.29 17.56 47.23
CA ARG A 112 31.36 16.47 48.24
C ARG A 112 30.00 15.78 48.48
N ARG A 113 30.09 14.46 48.72
CA ARG A 113 29.09 13.57 49.34
C ARG A 113 28.42 14.19 50.58
N SER A 114 27.12 13.95 50.77
CA SER A 114 26.58 13.01 51.79
C SER A 114 25.08 13.20 52.06
N ARG A 115 24.35 12.07 52.13
CA ARG A 115 23.24 11.67 53.02
C ARG A 115 22.17 12.70 53.47
N THR A 116 20.90 12.26 53.31
CA THR A 116 19.62 12.64 53.96
C THR A 116 19.69 12.70 55.51
N PRO A 117 18.66 13.14 56.30
CA PRO A 117 17.23 13.45 56.01
C PRO A 117 16.65 14.71 56.73
N GLY A 118 15.35 15.02 56.55
CA GLY A 118 14.53 15.67 57.60
C GLY A 118 13.83 17.00 57.28
N SER A 119 12.53 16.91 56.92
CA SER A 119 11.37 17.65 57.46
C SER A 119 11.36 19.19 57.66
N SER A 120 10.40 19.82 56.94
CA SER A 120 9.30 20.70 57.43
C SER A 120 9.34 22.23 57.26
N MET A 121 8.13 22.76 57.03
CA MET A 121 7.59 24.15 57.09
C MET A 121 7.58 24.90 55.73
N SER A 122 6.46 24.97 54.99
CA SER A 122 5.14 25.65 55.18
C SER A 122 5.08 27.09 54.65
N SER A 123 4.34 27.29 53.56
CA SER A 123 3.45 28.43 53.23
C SER A 123 3.08 28.26 51.74
N GLY A 124 1.85 28.18 51.28
CA GLY A 124 0.62 28.75 51.79
C GLY A 124 -0.03 29.50 50.63
N PHE A 125 -0.83 28.81 49.81
CA PHE A 125 -1.85 29.42 48.97
C PHE A 125 -3.00 28.43 48.80
N SER A 126 -4.18 28.89 49.21
CA SER A 126 -5.41 28.12 49.23
C SER A 126 -6.12 28.12 47.87
N SER A 127 -6.85 27.02 47.67
CA SER A 127 -8.14 26.91 46.98
C SER A 127 -8.20 27.12 45.47
N LEU A 128 -8.03 26.03 44.72
CA LEU A 128 -9.00 25.65 43.69
C LEU A 128 -9.35 24.17 43.87
N ASN A 129 -10.62 23.92 44.22
CA ASN A 129 -11.21 22.58 44.23
C ASN A 129 -11.25 22.06 42.79
N LEU A 130 -10.25 21.27 42.41
CA LEU A 130 -10.38 20.25 41.40
C LEU A 130 -10.15 18.92 42.11
N THR A 131 -11.12 18.03 42.04
CA THR A 131 -10.96 16.64 42.43
C THR A 131 -9.65 16.11 41.83
N PRO A 132 -8.82 15.37 42.59
CA PRO A 132 -7.58 14.83 42.05
C PRO A 132 -7.95 13.81 40.97
N ILE A 133 -7.85 14.23 39.71
CA ILE A 133 -7.77 13.28 38.60
C ILE A 133 -6.48 12.51 38.84
N ASP A 134 -6.67 11.22 38.98
CA ASP A 134 -5.73 10.20 39.37
C ASP A 134 -4.61 10.11 38.30
N THR A 135 -3.60 10.97 38.43
CA THR A 135 -2.47 11.09 37.48
C THR A 135 -1.56 9.86 37.49
N ARG A 136 -1.65 9.03 38.54
CA ARG A 136 -0.92 7.75 38.60
C ARG A 136 -1.56 6.68 37.71
N THR A 137 -2.87 6.70 37.56
CA THR A 137 -3.62 5.73 36.74
C THR A 137 -3.49 6.05 35.26
N SER A 138 -3.40 7.34 34.89
CA SER A 138 -3.14 7.79 33.51
C SER A 138 -1.70 7.54 33.04
N ILE A 139 -0.69 7.69 33.91
CA ILE A 139 0.70 7.33 33.57
C ILE A 139 0.86 5.80 33.46
N ALA A 140 0.24 5.02 34.36
CA ALA A 140 0.30 3.56 34.29
C ALA A 140 -0.44 2.99 33.07
N THR A 141 -1.59 3.56 32.70
CA THR A 141 -2.31 3.14 31.48
C THR A 141 -1.57 3.55 30.21
N THR A 142 -0.97 4.74 30.14
CA THR A 142 -0.21 5.18 28.96
C THR A 142 1.10 4.40 28.77
N ILE A 143 1.79 4.00 29.84
CA ILE A 143 2.96 3.11 29.74
C ILE A 143 2.53 1.71 29.29
N SER A 144 1.43 1.18 29.85
CA SER A 144 0.91 -0.15 29.48
C SER A 144 0.41 -0.24 28.03
N THR A 145 -0.18 0.83 27.48
CA THR A 145 -0.64 0.84 26.08
C THR A 145 0.53 0.88 25.10
N ASN A 146 1.57 1.68 25.39
CA ASN A 146 2.76 1.76 24.55
C ASN A 146 3.52 0.42 24.48
N ASP A 147 3.57 -0.33 25.58
CA ASP A 147 4.20 -1.65 25.61
C ASP A 147 3.44 -2.66 24.74
N LEU A 148 2.09 -2.64 24.78
CA LEU A 148 1.23 -3.50 23.95
C LEU A 148 1.31 -3.13 22.46
N GLU A 149 1.37 -1.83 22.14
CA GLU A 149 1.60 -1.35 20.77
C GLU A 149 2.94 -1.84 20.24
N PHE A 150 4.02 -1.68 21.02
CA PHE A 150 5.35 -2.14 20.64
C PHE A 150 5.40 -3.67 20.44
N GLU A 151 4.76 -4.43 21.33
CA GLU A 151 4.62 -5.89 21.18
C GLU A 151 3.90 -6.26 19.88
N THR A 152 2.82 -5.56 19.54
CA THR A 152 2.04 -5.80 18.33
C THR A 152 2.82 -5.46 17.07
N ILE A 153 3.56 -4.35 17.08
CA ILE A 153 4.49 -3.98 15.99
C ILE A 153 5.53 -5.10 15.79
N ASN A 154 6.11 -5.63 16.87
CA ASN A 154 7.07 -6.74 16.78
C ASN A 154 6.43 -8.01 16.21
N LYS A 155 5.16 -8.30 16.54
CA LYS A 155 4.41 -9.44 15.98
C LYS A 155 4.16 -9.28 14.48
N VAL A 156 3.82 -8.08 14.00
CA VAL A 156 3.72 -7.79 12.56
C VAL A 156 5.07 -7.95 11.85
N GLN A 157 6.14 -7.45 12.44
CA GLN A 157 7.48 -7.63 11.88
C GLN A 157 7.88 -9.10 11.80
N SER A 158 7.55 -9.89 12.83
CA SER A 158 7.76 -11.34 12.85
C SER A 158 6.99 -12.05 11.72
N LEU A 159 5.70 -11.73 11.55
CA LEU A 159 4.89 -12.26 10.45
C LEU A 159 5.50 -11.90 9.09
N ASN A 160 5.85 -10.62 8.87
CA ASN A 160 6.50 -10.15 7.64
C ASN A 160 7.82 -10.90 7.36
N ASN A 161 8.61 -11.23 8.38
CA ASN A 161 9.84 -12.00 8.22
C ASN A 161 9.56 -13.45 7.79
N HIS A 162 8.53 -14.09 8.37
CA HIS A 162 8.11 -15.43 7.97
C HIS A 162 7.53 -15.46 6.55
N VAL A 163 6.77 -14.44 6.15
CA VAL A 163 6.29 -14.25 4.77
C VAL A 163 7.46 -14.25 3.80
N VAL A 164 8.46 -13.39 4.01
CA VAL A 164 9.63 -13.33 3.12
C VAL A 164 10.39 -14.67 3.11
N SER A 165 10.68 -15.24 4.27
CA SER A 165 11.44 -16.49 4.34
C SER A 165 10.74 -17.62 3.59
N THR A 166 9.41 -17.69 3.67
CA THR A 166 8.60 -18.72 3.00
C THR A 166 8.52 -18.44 1.51
N ALA A 167 8.26 -17.20 1.10
CA ALA A 167 8.22 -16.79 -0.30
C ALA A 167 9.56 -17.06 -1.03
N ASN A 168 10.69 -16.76 -0.38
CA ASN A 168 12.04 -17.06 -0.90
C ASN A 168 12.34 -18.57 -0.97
N SER A 169 11.72 -19.38 -0.11
CA SER A 169 11.84 -20.84 -0.20
C SER A 169 11.01 -21.38 -1.38
N LEU A 170 9.79 -20.87 -1.56
CA LEU A 170 8.90 -21.27 -2.65
C LEU A 170 9.41 -20.83 -4.02
N SER A 171 9.97 -19.62 -4.16
CA SER A 171 10.47 -19.10 -5.44
C SER A 171 11.49 -20.04 -6.10
N ARG A 172 12.30 -20.75 -5.32
CA ARG A 172 13.30 -21.71 -5.81
C ARG A 172 12.71 -23.05 -6.28
N ARG A 173 11.45 -23.32 -5.92
CA ARG A 173 10.73 -24.57 -6.20
C ARG A 173 9.84 -24.47 -7.44
N ILE A 174 9.83 -23.33 -8.13
CA ILE A 174 8.99 -23.07 -9.31
C ILE A 174 9.75 -23.33 -10.60
N ARG A 175 9.02 -23.81 -11.62
CA ARG A 175 9.43 -23.94 -13.02
C ARG A 175 8.27 -23.52 -13.92
N TYR A 176 8.51 -23.30 -15.22
CA TYR A 176 7.40 -23.13 -16.16
C TYR A 176 6.55 -24.41 -16.28
N ASN A 177 5.26 -24.24 -16.57
CA ASN A 177 4.30 -25.33 -16.64
C ASN A 177 4.26 -25.94 -18.05
N ASP A 178 4.75 -27.17 -18.16
CA ASP A 178 4.76 -27.97 -19.40
C ASP A 178 3.35 -28.17 -20.01
N LEU A 179 2.29 -28.14 -19.19
CA LEU A 179 0.91 -28.36 -19.65
C LEU A 179 0.32 -27.15 -20.37
N LEU A 180 0.77 -25.94 -20.06
CA LEU A 180 0.35 -24.71 -20.76
C LEU A 180 1.24 -24.39 -21.97
N LEU A 181 2.39 -25.09 -22.10
CA LEU A 181 3.23 -25.05 -23.31
C LEU A 181 2.63 -25.86 -24.46
N ASN A 182 1.73 -26.80 -24.17
CA ASN A 182 1.01 -27.59 -25.16
C ASN A 182 -0.44 -27.09 -25.24
N VAL A 183 -1.02 -27.09 -26.45
CA VAL A 183 -2.34 -26.50 -26.76
C VAL A 183 -3.36 -26.74 -25.64
N PRO A 184 -3.83 -25.69 -24.93
CA PRO A 184 -4.72 -25.86 -23.79
C PRO A 184 -6.09 -26.38 -24.22
N ASP A 185 -6.58 -27.41 -23.52
CA ASP A 185 -7.96 -27.89 -23.65
C ASP A 185 -8.96 -26.79 -23.24
N ARG A 186 -10.18 -26.77 -23.78
CA ARG A 186 -11.22 -25.77 -23.45
C ARG A 186 -11.50 -25.68 -21.95
N LYS A 187 -11.52 -26.83 -21.26
CA LYS A 187 -11.68 -26.87 -19.79
C LYS A 187 -10.50 -26.25 -19.04
N ALA A 188 -9.31 -26.30 -19.62
CA ALA A 188 -8.15 -25.63 -19.03
C ALA A 188 -8.31 -24.11 -19.17
N LEU A 189 -8.80 -23.62 -20.31
CA LEU A 189 -9.04 -22.19 -20.57
C LEU A 189 -10.05 -21.57 -19.59
N ASP A 190 -11.22 -22.22 -19.38
CA ASP A 190 -12.22 -21.76 -18.41
C ASP A 190 -11.64 -21.69 -16.98
N GLY A 191 -10.80 -22.67 -16.63
CA GLY A 191 -10.08 -22.69 -15.36
C GLY A 191 -9.05 -21.56 -15.22
N VAL A 192 -8.41 -21.15 -16.32
CA VAL A 192 -7.46 -20.02 -16.32
C VAL A 192 -8.19 -18.70 -16.13
N GLU A 193 -9.35 -18.49 -16.77
CA GLU A 193 -10.13 -17.26 -16.62
C GLU A 193 -10.62 -17.06 -15.18
N ALA A 194 -11.18 -18.11 -14.56
CA ALA A 194 -11.57 -18.04 -13.15
C ALA A 194 -10.37 -17.81 -12.21
N SER A 195 -9.21 -18.40 -12.54
CA SER A 195 -7.97 -18.16 -11.79
C SER A 195 -7.46 -16.74 -11.95
N TYR A 196 -7.64 -16.15 -13.14
CA TYR A 196 -7.28 -14.76 -13.43
C TYR A 196 -8.09 -13.79 -12.59
N VAL A 197 -9.41 -13.96 -12.53
CA VAL A 197 -10.29 -13.13 -11.69
C VAL A 197 -9.88 -13.22 -10.20
N ARG A 198 -9.63 -14.41 -9.67
CA ARG A 198 -9.17 -14.54 -8.28
C ARG A 198 -7.78 -13.96 -8.04
N ALA A 199 -6.89 -14.07 -9.03
CA ALA A 199 -5.56 -13.47 -8.97
C ALA A 199 -5.60 -11.93 -8.98
N THR A 200 -6.57 -11.30 -9.66
CA THR A 200 -6.72 -9.83 -9.60
C THR A 200 -7.12 -9.37 -8.20
N TRP A 201 -8.01 -10.08 -7.50
CA TRP A 201 -8.37 -9.77 -6.11
C TRP A 201 -7.18 -9.90 -5.14
N LEU A 202 -6.28 -10.84 -5.44
CA LEU A 202 -5.14 -11.15 -4.58
C LEU A 202 -3.92 -10.23 -4.81
N LEU A 203 -3.57 -9.98 -6.07
CA LEU A 203 -2.35 -9.26 -6.47
C LEU A 203 -2.61 -7.85 -7.00
N GLY A 204 -3.86 -7.53 -7.33
CA GLY A 204 -4.24 -6.35 -8.11
C GLY A 204 -4.14 -6.57 -9.61
N ASP A 205 -4.94 -5.81 -10.36
CA ASP A 205 -5.09 -5.94 -11.81
C ASP A 205 -3.76 -5.86 -12.56
N ARG A 206 -2.85 -4.97 -12.15
CA ARG A 206 -1.59 -4.77 -12.87
C ARG A 206 -0.68 -6.00 -12.82
N VAL A 207 -0.53 -6.63 -11.65
CA VAL A 207 0.32 -7.83 -11.53
C VAL A 207 -0.34 -9.00 -12.24
N ALA A 208 -1.62 -9.21 -12.01
CA ALA A 208 -2.36 -10.32 -12.62
C ALA A 208 -2.35 -10.20 -14.15
N ASN A 209 -2.60 -9.01 -14.71
CA ASN A 209 -2.49 -8.76 -16.14
C ASN A 209 -1.08 -9.03 -16.68
N ALA A 210 -0.05 -8.54 -15.97
CA ALA A 210 1.33 -8.73 -16.39
C ALA A 210 1.72 -10.20 -16.40
N LEU A 211 1.27 -11.00 -15.41
CA LEU A 211 1.51 -12.44 -15.36
C LEU A 211 0.74 -13.20 -16.45
N TYR A 212 -0.54 -12.87 -16.64
CA TYR A 212 -1.43 -13.55 -17.58
C TYR A 212 -1.03 -13.33 -19.05
N HIS A 213 -0.64 -12.11 -19.40
CA HIS A 213 -0.27 -11.75 -20.77
C HIS A 213 1.23 -11.91 -21.06
N GLN A 214 2.04 -12.32 -20.07
CA GLN A 214 3.46 -12.52 -20.31
C GLN A 214 3.67 -13.67 -21.30
N PRO A 215 4.33 -13.44 -22.45
CA PRO A 215 4.68 -14.53 -23.34
C PRO A 215 5.67 -15.47 -22.64
N LEU A 216 5.43 -16.77 -22.75
CA LEU A 216 6.37 -17.78 -22.25
C LEU A 216 7.71 -17.66 -23.01
N PRO A 217 8.86 -17.75 -22.32
CA PRO A 217 10.16 -17.75 -22.98
C PRO A 217 10.27 -18.89 -23.99
N LYS A 218 11.00 -18.68 -25.09
CA LYS A 218 11.19 -19.70 -26.16
C LYS A 218 11.78 -21.01 -25.62
N ASN A 219 12.56 -20.94 -24.53
CA ASN A 219 13.19 -22.08 -23.86
C ASN A 219 12.58 -22.34 -22.46
N ALA A 220 11.27 -22.10 -22.27
CA ALA A 220 10.59 -22.22 -20.98
C ALA A 220 10.78 -23.60 -20.32
N ALA A 221 10.89 -24.68 -21.11
CA ALA A 221 11.08 -26.05 -20.60
C ALA A 221 12.43 -26.25 -19.88
N GLU A 222 13.45 -25.45 -20.23
CA GLU A 222 14.82 -25.56 -19.69
C GLU A 222 15.14 -24.46 -18.67
N ARG A 223 14.18 -23.55 -18.43
CA ARG A 223 14.38 -22.37 -17.59
C ARG A 223 13.42 -22.32 -16.41
N ASP A 224 13.89 -21.71 -15.34
CA ASP A 224 13.04 -21.30 -14.23
C ASP A 224 12.55 -19.86 -14.48
N PRO A 225 11.34 -19.50 -14.01
CA PRO A 225 10.90 -18.12 -14.01
C PRO A 225 11.84 -17.20 -13.20
N PRO A 226 11.88 -15.88 -13.46
CA PRO A 226 12.75 -14.98 -12.74
C PRO A 226 12.57 -15.08 -11.22
N SER A 227 13.67 -15.26 -10.49
CA SER A 227 13.63 -15.51 -9.04
C SER A 227 13.08 -14.32 -8.26
N LEU A 228 13.37 -13.09 -8.72
CA LEU A 228 12.82 -11.88 -8.11
C LEU A 228 11.31 -11.80 -8.33
N LEU A 229 10.85 -12.06 -9.54
CA LEU A 229 9.42 -12.02 -9.88
C LEU A 229 8.63 -13.04 -9.06
N THR A 230 9.09 -14.29 -9.00
CA THR A 230 8.44 -15.34 -8.22
C THR A 230 8.45 -15.02 -6.71
N GLN A 231 9.54 -14.46 -6.19
CA GLN A 231 9.59 -14.02 -4.79
C GLN A 231 8.59 -12.89 -4.52
N ILE A 232 8.57 -11.85 -5.36
CA ILE A 232 7.62 -10.73 -5.29
C ILE A 232 6.17 -11.25 -5.23
N VAL A 233 5.83 -12.15 -6.15
CA VAL A 233 4.48 -12.69 -6.26
C VAL A 233 4.11 -13.49 -5.01
N PHE A 234 4.98 -14.37 -4.51
CA PHE A 234 4.68 -15.12 -3.29
C PHE A 234 4.59 -14.22 -2.05
N GLU A 235 5.47 -13.23 -1.90
CA GLU A 235 5.35 -12.27 -0.79
C GLU A 235 4.00 -11.53 -0.83
N ALA A 236 3.54 -11.12 -2.01
CA ALA A 236 2.25 -10.45 -2.17
C ALA A 236 1.06 -11.38 -1.85
N ILE A 237 1.09 -12.63 -2.33
CA ILE A 237 0.08 -13.65 -2.02
C ILE A 237 -0.04 -13.84 -0.50
N PHE A 238 1.08 -14.08 0.17
CA PHE A 238 1.09 -14.33 1.61
C PHE A 238 0.66 -13.11 2.42
N ALA A 239 1.09 -11.91 2.03
CA ALA A 239 0.69 -10.68 2.70
C ALA A 239 -0.83 -10.48 2.59
N LYS A 240 -1.39 -10.53 1.37
CA LYS A 240 -2.82 -10.31 1.15
C LYS A 240 -3.68 -11.40 1.80
N TRP A 241 -3.28 -12.66 1.68
CA TRP A 241 -3.93 -13.79 2.37
C TRP A 241 -3.96 -13.60 3.88
N SER A 242 -2.82 -13.24 4.49
CA SER A 242 -2.73 -12.98 5.93
C SER A 242 -3.60 -11.79 6.34
N ALA A 243 -3.65 -10.73 5.53
CA ALA A 243 -4.46 -9.54 5.81
C ALA A 243 -5.95 -9.88 5.90
N PHE A 244 -6.49 -10.67 4.96
CA PHE A 244 -7.91 -11.06 4.98
C PHE A 244 -8.28 -11.87 6.23
N ILE A 245 -7.39 -12.75 6.67
CA ILE A 245 -7.59 -13.56 7.89
C ILE A 245 -7.56 -12.66 9.14
N LEU A 246 -6.78 -11.58 9.09
CA LEU A 246 -6.69 -10.58 10.16
C LEU A 246 -7.77 -9.48 10.05
N GLY A 247 -8.80 -9.70 9.24
CA GLY A 247 -9.98 -8.83 9.15
C GLY A 247 -9.84 -7.60 8.28
N TYR A 248 -8.87 -7.58 7.36
CA TYR A 248 -8.81 -6.56 6.32
C TYR A 248 -10.02 -6.67 5.36
N SER A 249 -10.72 -5.55 5.13
CA SER A 249 -11.74 -5.39 4.10
C SER A 249 -11.17 -4.70 2.86
N ASP A 250 -11.57 -5.17 1.68
CA ASP A 250 -11.15 -4.57 0.41
C ASP A 250 -12.40 -4.12 -0.35
N ASP A 251 -12.61 -2.81 -0.43
CA ASP A 251 -13.79 -2.24 -1.07
C ASP A 251 -13.94 -2.70 -2.53
N THR A 252 -12.83 -3.00 -3.23
CA THR A 252 -12.90 -3.53 -4.60
C THR A 252 -13.50 -4.92 -4.69
N ILE A 253 -13.30 -5.74 -3.65
CA ILE A 253 -13.84 -7.10 -3.59
C ILE A 253 -15.31 -7.04 -3.19
N ASP A 254 -15.67 -6.12 -2.31
CA ASP A 254 -17.07 -5.87 -1.94
C ASP A 254 -17.89 -5.38 -3.14
N GLU A 255 -17.29 -4.55 -4.01
CA GLU A 255 -17.89 -4.08 -5.27
C GLU A 255 -17.87 -5.12 -6.40
N ALA A 256 -16.97 -6.12 -6.35
CA ALA A 256 -16.82 -7.15 -7.39
C ALA A 256 -17.92 -8.24 -7.36
N GLY A 257 -18.85 -8.16 -6.40
CA GLY A 257 -20.04 -9.00 -6.35
C GLY A 257 -19.92 -10.25 -5.45
N ASN A 258 -20.98 -11.05 -5.44
CA ASN A 258 -21.19 -12.10 -4.43
C ASN A 258 -20.10 -13.17 -4.38
N GLU A 259 -19.50 -13.53 -5.52
CA GLU A 259 -18.42 -14.53 -5.57
C GLU A 259 -17.18 -14.03 -4.83
N ALA A 260 -16.77 -12.79 -5.10
CA ALA A 260 -15.63 -12.13 -4.49
C ALA A 260 -15.82 -12.01 -2.97
N SER A 261 -17.00 -11.55 -2.54
CA SER A 261 -17.33 -11.48 -1.11
C SER A 261 -17.36 -12.86 -0.45
N ASN A 262 -17.88 -13.91 -1.11
CA ASN A 262 -17.91 -15.27 -0.57
C ASN A 262 -16.48 -15.83 -0.43
N TRP A 263 -15.62 -15.56 -1.41
CA TRP A 263 -14.21 -15.93 -1.38
C TRP A 263 -13.49 -15.26 -0.21
N GLN A 264 -13.65 -13.94 -0.04
CA GLN A 264 -13.07 -13.19 1.08
C GLN A 264 -13.60 -13.68 2.44
N ARG A 265 -14.91 -13.90 2.57
CA ARG A 265 -15.50 -14.49 3.80
C ARG A 265 -14.94 -15.87 4.11
N SER A 266 -14.62 -16.66 3.09
CA SER A 266 -13.99 -17.98 3.29
C SER A 266 -12.57 -17.87 3.84
N LEU A 267 -11.82 -16.83 3.44
CA LEU A 267 -10.52 -16.52 4.06
C LEU A 267 -10.69 -16.02 5.49
N PHE A 268 -11.64 -15.11 5.72
CA PHE A 268 -11.95 -14.61 7.05
C PHE A 268 -12.33 -15.74 8.02
N ALA A 269 -13.07 -16.76 7.56
CA ALA A 269 -13.43 -17.91 8.39
C ALA A 269 -12.22 -18.73 8.91
N LEU A 270 -11.03 -18.59 8.33
CA LEU A 270 -9.81 -19.21 8.84
C LEU A 270 -9.36 -18.62 10.17
N GLU A 271 -9.78 -17.38 10.47
CA GLU A 271 -9.50 -16.71 11.73
C GLU A 271 -9.76 -17.64 12.93
N ASN A 272 -10.90 -18.35 12.93
CA ASN A 272 -11.34 -19.22 14.02
C ASN A 272 -10.93 -20.69 13.83
N THR A 273 -10.07 -20.97 12.86
CA THR A 273 -9.63 -22.32 12.54
C THR A 273 -8.38 -22.70 13.36
N PRO A 274 -8.33 -23.90 13.99
CA PRO A 274 -7.14 -24.37 14.71
C PRO A 274 -5.88 -24.40 13.83
N ALA A 275 -4.71 -24.11 14.41
CA ALA A 275 -3.44 -23.98 13.68
C ALA A 275 -3.02 -25.24 12.91
N ASN A 276 -3.45 -26.40 13.40
CA ASN A 276 -3.15 -27.72 12.83
C ASN A 276 -4.17 -28.16 11.75
N SER A 277 -5.16 -27.33 11.43
CA SER A 277 -6.19 -27.68 10.44
C SER A 277 -5.62 -27.65 9.02
N GLU A 278 -5.99 -28.64 8.22
CA GLU A 278 -5.65 -28.71 6.78
C GLU A 278 -6.27 -27.56 5.97
N LYS A 279 -7.31 -26.90 6.50
CA LYS A 279 -7.97 -25.75 5.85
C LYS A 279 -7.00 -24.60 5.57
N TRP A 280 -6.03 -24.36 6.46
CA TRP A 280 -4.98 -23.35 6.26
C TRP A 280 -4.18 -23.64 5.00
N PHE A 281 -3.72 -24.89 4.86
CA PHE A 281 -2.95 -25.33 3.72
C PHE A 281 -3.79 -25.30 2.44
N ALA A 282 -5.01 -25.84 2.46
CA ALA A 282 -5.90 -25.82 1.31
C ALA A 282 -6.18 -24.39 0.80
N SER A 283 -6.43 -23.45 1.72
CA SER A 283 -6.70 -22.05 1.37
C SER A 283 -5.53 -21.36 0.69
N ILE A 284 -4.33 -21.40 1.29
CA ILE A 284 -3.17 -20.74 0.68
C ILE A 284 -2.74 -21.43 -0.62
N MET A 285 -2.87 -22.76 -0.69
CA MET A 285 -2.59 -23.50 -1.93
C MET A 285 -3.56 -23.16 -3.04
N SER A 286 -4.84 -22.91 -2.74
CA SER A 286 -5.79 -22.38 -3.73
C SER A 286 -5.31 -21.03 -4.27
N CYS A 287 -4.92 -20.11 -3.39
CA CYS A 287 -4.43 -18.78 -3.79
C CYS A 287 -3.16 -18.87 -4.65
N ILE A 288 -2.21 -19.71 -4.24
CA ILE A 288 -0.97 -19.98 -4.98
C ILE A 288 -1.27 -20.60 -6.35
N HIS A 289 -2.18 -21.57 -6.39
CA HIS A 289 -2.54 -22.26 -7.62
C HIS A 289 -3.16 -21.30 -8.63
N ASP A 290 -4.11 -20.46 -8.22
CA ASP A 290 -4.77 -19.50 -9.12
C ASP A 290 -3.73 -18.58 -9.80
N VAL A 291 -2.76 -18.07 -9.03
CA VAL A 291 -1.69 -17.22 -9.57
C VAL A 291 -0.72 -18.01 -10.45
N MET A 292 -0.31 -19.21 -10.03
CA MET A 292 0.61 -20.04 -10.81
C MET A 292 0.00 -20.48 -12.13
N MET A 293 -1.31 -20.74 -12.16
CA MET A 293 -2.04 -21.09 -13.38
C MET A 293 -1.95 -19.98 -14.42
N ILE A 294 -2.23 -18.73 -14.03
CA ILE A 294 -2.16 -17.60 -14.98
C ILE A 294 -0.73 -17.25 -15.37
N ALA A 295 0.23 -17.44 -14.48
CA ALA A 295 1.63 -17.15 -14.75
C ALA A 295 2.33 -18.25 -15.59
N GLY A 296 1.64 -19.36 -15.86
CA GLY A 296 2.24 -20.50 -16.56
C GLY A 296 3.31 -21.22 -15.73
N TRP A 297 3.14 -21.30 -14.41
CA TRP A 297 4.12 -21.85 -13.47
C TRP A 297 3.65 -23.17 -12.84
N SER A 298 4.59 -24.01 -12.42
CA SER A 298 4.34 -25.26 -11.70
C SER A 298 5.43 -25.54 -10.67
N PHE A 299 5.13 -26.36 -9.66
CA PHE A 299 6.15 -26.84 -8.72
C PHE A 299 7.03 -27.92 -9.40
N LYS A 300 8.33 -27.91 -9.10
CA LYS A 300 9.27 -28.92 -9.60
C LYS A 300 8.89 -30.32 -9.09
N LYS A 301 8.86 -31.35 -9.96
CA LYS A 301 8.44 -32.72 -9.60
C LYS A 301 9.27 -33.36 -8.47
N SER A 302 10.54 -32.99 -8.30
CA SER A 302 11.36 -33.43 -7.16
C SER A 302 10.96 -32.82 -5.81
N SER A 303 10.07 -31.82 -5.81
CA SER A 303 9.53 -31.20 -4.58
C SER A 303 8.23 -31.84 -4.10
N SER A 304 7.69 -32.82 -4.82
CA SER A 304 6.44 -33.52 -4.45
C SER A 304 6.60 -34.54 -3.33
N THR A 305 7.83 -34.93 -2.97
CA THR A 305 8.12 -35.84 -1.84
C THR A 305 8.66 -35.14 -0.58
N ASP A 306 8.90 -33.81 -0.62
CA ASP A 306 9.27 -32.95 0.53
C ASP A 306 8.12 -31.98 0.92
N SER A 307 6.88 -32.46 0.75
CA SER A 307 5.69 -31.70 0.38
C SER A 307 4.87 -31.12 1.54
N LYS A 308 5.48 -30.31 2.41
CA LYS A 308 4.71 -29.31 3.17
C LYS A 308 5.45 -27.98 3.10
N ILE A 309 4.86 -27.02 2.40
CA ILE A 309 5.22 -25.61 2.57
C ILE A 309 5.22 -25.37 4.09
N PRO A 310 6.32 -24.87 4.69
CA PRO A 310 6.40 -24.70 6.13
C PRO A 310 5.53 -23.51 6.53
N LEU A 311 4.21 -23.74 6.58
CA LEU A 311 3.21 -22.73 6.90
C LEU A 311 3.08 -22.52 8.40
N SER A 312 3.50 -23.50 9.22
CA SER A 312 3.36 -23.42 10.68
C SER A 312 3.90 -22.11 11.28
N PRO A 313 5.08 -21.59 10.88
CA PRO A 313 5.57 -20.30 11.37
C PRO A 313 4.66 -19.12 10.98
N ILE A 314 4.11 -19.11 9.77
CA ILE A 314 3.19 -18.06 9.32
C ILE A 314 1.86 -18.15 10.08
N ILE A 315 1.28 -19.35 10.19
CA ILE A 315 0.00 -19.58 10.88
C ILE A 315 0.10 -19.15 12.35
N LEU A 316 1.19 -19.55 13.03
CA LEU A 316 1.43 -19.15 14.42
C LEU A 316 1.62 -17.63 14.53
N ALA A 317 2.33 -17.01 13.60
CA ALA A 317 2.51 -15.56 13.59
C ALA A 317 1.19 -14.80 13.36
N ILE A 318 0.31 -15.28 12.47
CA ILE A 318 -1.04 -14.74 12.26
C ILE A 318 -1.85 -14.83 13.55
N GLN A 319 -1.90 -16.00 14.19
CA GLN A 319 -2.66 -16.20 15.42
C GLN A 319 -2.16 -15.33 16.58
N ASN A 320 -0.85 -15.23 16.75
CA ASN A 320 -0.25 -14.38 17.79
C ASN A 320 -0.54 -12.90 17.54
N LEU A 321 -0.44 -12.46 16.28
CA LEU A 321 -0.74 -11.09 15.90
C LEU A 321 -2.21 -10.76 16.10
N ARG A 322 -3.12 -11.65 15.67
CA ARG A 322 -4.57 -11.51 15.88
C ARG A 322 -4.87 -11.27 17.35
N LYS A 323 -4.36 -12.13 18.23
CA LYS A 323 -4.58 -12.01 19.67
C LYS A 323 -4.18 -10.63 20.20
N SER A 324 -3.04 -10.11 19.75
CA SER A 324 -2.60 -8.76 20.17
C SER A 324 -3.40 -7.63 19.55
N ILE A 325 -3.88 -7.78 18.32
CA ILE A 325 -4.81 -6.83 17.71
C ILE A 325 -6.14 -6.81 18.49
N GLU A 326 -6.64 -7.97 18.92
CA GLU A 326 -7.85 -8.06 19.75
C GLU A 326 -7.65 -7.44 21.13
N GLU A 327 -6.52 -7.71 21.79
CA GLU A 327 -6.13 -7.09 23.06
C GLU A 327 -6.07 -5.56 22.96
N LEU A 328 -5.46 -5.03 21.88
CA LEU A 328 -5.43 -3.58 21.60
C LEU A 328 -6.78 -3.02 21.14
N SER A 329 -7.62 -3.82 20.49
CA SER A 329 -8.95 -3.38 20.06
C SER A 329 -9.91 -3.17 21.22
N ASN A 330 -9.65 -3.80 22.36
CA ASN A 330 -10.36 -3.52 23.61
C ASN A 330 -9.85 -2.25 24.31
N SER A 331 -8.79 -1.62 23.78
CA SER A 331 -8.27 -0.33 24.23
C SER A 331 -8.80 0.83 23.36
N ILE A 332 -8.53 2.07 23.78
CA ILE A 332 -8.99 3.30 23.11
C ILE A 332 -8.46 3.42 21.66
N GLN A 333 -7.37 2.73 21.32
CA GLN A 333 -6.61 2.97 20.08
C GLN A 333 -7.01 2.12 18.87
N HIS A 334 -7.94 1.16 19.00
CA HIS A 334 -8.47 0.29 17.92
C HIS A 334 -7.49 0.09 16.75
N VAL A 335 -6.59 -0.89 16.87
CA VAL A 335 -5.56 -1.15 15.85
C VAL A 335 -6.09 -2.12 14.79
N SER A 336 -5.69 -1.92 13.54
CA SER A 336 -6.01 -2.83 12.43
C SER A 336 -4.82 -3.01 11.49
N VAL A 337 -4.84 -4.11 10.74
CA VAL A 337 -3.84 -4.35 9.69
C VAL A 337 -4.03 -3.36 8.56
N TYR A 338 -2.91 -2.80 8.09
CA TYR A 338 -2.89 -1.87 6.98
C TYR A 338 -2.20 -2.48 5.75
N VAL A 339 -2.87 -2.40 4.61
CA VAL A 339 -2.41 -2.84 3.30
C VAL A 339 -2.66 -1.71 2.31
N VAL A 340 -1.68 -1.40 1.46
CA VAL A 340 -1.84 -0.35 0.45
C VAL A 340 -2.53 -0.94 -0.79
N ARG A 341 -3.56 -0.24 -1.26
CA ARG A 341 -4.31 -0.62 -2.46
C ARG A 341 -3.40 -0.51 -3.70
N PRO A 342 -3.32 -1.56 -4.55
CA PRO A 342 -2.69 -1.47 -5.86
C PRO A 342 -3.19 -0.28 -6.67
N GLY A 343 -2.29 0.42 -7.36
CA GLY A 343 -2.55 1.64 -8.12
C GLY A 343 -2.39 2.95 -7.33
N SER A 344 -2.32 2.89 -6.00
CA SER A 344 -2.10 4.07 -5.14
C SER A 344 -0.75 4.73 -5.40
N VAL A 345 -0.67 6.05 -5.19
CA VAL A 345 0.59 6.79 -5.30
C VAL A 345 1.50 6.42 -4.13
N PHE A 346 2.77 6.15 -4.41
CA PHE A 346 3.77 5.85 -3.41
C PHE A 346 4.12 7.12 -2.62
N ASN A 347 3.96 7.05 -1.30
CA ASN A 347 4.42 8.08 -0.40
C ASN A 347 5.84 7.72 0.10
N PRO A 348 6.89 8.47 -0.31
CA PRO A 348 8.27 8.14 0.07
C PRO A 348 8.62 8.52 1.52
N MET A 349 7.67 9.07 2.29
CA MET A 349 7.88 9.32 3.71
C MET A 349 8.08 7.99 4.45
N PRO A 350 9.20 7.81 5.19
CA PRO A 350 9.59 6.51 5.75
C PRO A 350 8.58 5.88 6.71
N ASP A 351 7.75 6.70 7.35
CA ASP A 351 6.69 6.34 8.29
C ASP A 351 5.36 6.01 7.60
N MET A 352 5.20 6.36 6.32
CA MET A 352 3.94 6.15 5.59
C MET A 352 3.95 4.84 4.79
N MET A 353 5.02 4.59 4.04
CA MET A 353 5.19 3.39 3.23
C MET A 353 6.67 3.02 3.12
N ALA A 354 6.97 1.73 3.12
CA ALA A 354 8.33 1.24 2.91
C ALA A 354 8.42 0.53 1.55
N ASP A 355 9.33 0.97 0.67
CA ASP A 355 9.67 0.17 -0.50
C ASP A 355 10.41 -1.10 -0.04
N ALA A 356 9.80 -2.26 -0.31
CA ALA A 356 10.28 -3.57 0.10
C ALA A 356 11.67 -3.91 -0.48
N PHE A 357 12.07 -3.27 -1.57
CA PHE A 357 13.29 -3.57 -2.33
C PHE A 357 14.28 -2.39 -2.40
N ALA A 358 13.93 -1.20 -1.90
CA ALA A 358 14.87 -0.06 -1.82
C ALA A 358 15.91 -0.17 -0.69
N SER A 359 15.59 -0.87 0.41
CA SER A 359 16.36 -0.77 1.65
C SER A 359 17.12 -2.06 2.00
N GLY A 360 18.43 -2.08 1.70
CA GLY A 360 19.39 -2.91 2.44
C GLY A 360 20.55 -3.47 1.61
N PRO A 361 21.77 -3.59 2.19
CA PRO A 361 22.95 -4.15 1.52
C PRO A 361 22.80 -5.64 1.16
N LYS A 362 21.80 -6.35 1.72
CA LYS A 362 21.55 -7.79 1.49
C LYS A 362 20.41 -8.10 0.50
N ARG A 363 19.59 -7.11 0.11
CA ARG A 363 18.53 -7.27 -0.93
C ARG A 363 18.76 -6.43 -2.17
N SER A 364 19.82 -5.62 -2.20
CA SER A 364 20.46 -5.07 -3.39
C SER A 364 21.13 -6.16 -4.25
N ILE A 365 20.55 -7.36 -4.35
CA ILE A 365 21.04 -8.42 -5.25
C ILE A 365 20.66 -8.06 -6.70
N PHE A 366 19.60 -7.25 -6.88
CA PHE A 366 19.03 -6.92 -8.18
C PHE A 366 19.38 -5.52 -8.70
N GLY A 367 20.32 -4.80 -8.06
CA GLY A 367 20.91 -3.59 -8.65
C GLY A 367 19.97 -2.38 -8.84
N ILE A 368 18.78 -2.36 -8.23
CA ILE A 368 17.85 -1.22 -8.30
C ILE A 368 18.42 -0.04 -7.49
N LYS A 369 19.30 0.76 -8.10
CA LYS A 369 20.09 1.83 -7.45
C LYS A 369 19.41 3.21 -7.45
N LYS A 370 18.23 3.37 -8.05
CA LYS A 370 17.57 4.68 -8.16
C LYS A 370 16.52 4.85 -7.06
N ARG A 371 16.58 5.99 -6.37
CA ARG A 371 15.59 6.38 -5.35
C ARG A 371 14.19 6.40 -5.98
N PRO A 372 13.17 5.85 -5.30
CA PRO A 372 11.78 5.91 -5.75
C PRO A 372 11.33 7.35 -6.03
N SER A 373 10.52 7.53 -7.06
CA SER A 373 9.90 8.83 -7.35
C SER A 373 8.57 8.97 -6.60
N THR A 374 8.19 10.20 -6.20
CA THR A 374 6.88 10.48 -5.56
C THR A 374 5.69 10.22 -6.50
N SER A 375 5.93 10.08 -7.80
CA SER A 375 4.92 9.76 -8.82
C SER A 375 4.78 8.26 -9.08
N GLU A 376 5.62 7.43 -8.45
CA GLU A 376 5.57 6.00 -8.65
C GLU A 376 4.32 5.41 -8.00
N ARG A 377 3.78 4.37 -8.60
CA ARG A 377 2.58 3.71 -8.10
C ARG A 377 2.93 2.39 -7.43
N VAL A 378 2.15 2.08 -6.40
CA VAL A 378 2.20 0.81 -5.70
C VAL A 378 1.52 -0.24 -6.56
N VAL A 379 2.20 -1.35 -6.78
CA VAL A 379 1.70 -2.50 -7.54
C VAL A 379 1.08 -3.54 -6.62
N ALA A 380 1.74 -3.81 -5.50
CA ALA A 380 1.29 -4.78 -4.52
C ALA A 380 1.87 -4.46 -3.14
N THR A 381 1.25 -4.99 -2.10
CA THR A 381 1.79 -4.98 -0.74
C THR A 381 2.40 -6.35 -0.44
N THR A 382 3.67 -6.38 -0.01
CA THR A 382 4.40 -7.61 0.36
C THR A 382 4.65 -7.77 1.86
N GLY A 383 4.38 -6.72 2.64
CA GLY A 383 4.43 -6.77 4.08
C GLY A 383 3.35 -5.91 4.70
N LEU A 384 2.71 -6.44 5.73
CA LEU A 384 1.63 -5.80 6.44
C LEU A 384 2.14 -4.60 7.24
N GLY A 385 1.34 -3.54 7.28
CA GLY A 385 1.45 -2.43 8.21
C GLY A 385 0.44 -2.53 9.34
N LEU A 386 0.47 -1.57 10.25
CA LEU A 386 -0.53 -1.37 11.30
C LEU A 386 -1.01 0.08 11.27
N GLN A 387 -2.32 0.28 11.37
CA GLN A 387 -2.93 1.59 11.49
C GLN A 387 -3.82 1.65 12.73
N SER A 388 -3.86 2.82 13.38
CA SER A 388 -4.82 3.08 14.46
C SER A 388 -6.09 3.70 13.88
N ARG A 389 -7.26 3.27 14.36
CA ARG A 389 -8.57 3.80 13.93
C ARG A 389 -8.81 5.24 14.38
N MET A 390 -7.93 5.83 15.21
CA MET A 390 -7.90 7.28 15.47
C MET A 390 -7.72 8.12 14.20
N GLU A 391 -7.26 7.52 13.10
CA GLU A 391 -7.23 8.15 11.77
C GLU A 391 -8.63 8.62 11.29
N ARG A 392 -9.74 8.01 11.75
CA ARG A 392 -11.10 8.52 11.47
C ARG A 392 -11.38 9.90 12.08
N LEU A 393 -10.63 10.26 13.13
CA LEU A 393 -10.73 11.56 13.82
C LEU A 393 -9.64 12.54 13.33
N ALA A 394 -8.55 12.04 12.74
CA ALA A 394 -7.45 12.83 12.17
C ALA A 394 -6.87 12.14 10.91
N PRO A 395 -7.37 12.44 9.70
CA PRO A 395 -7.09 11.71 8.45
C PRO A 395 -5.67 11.90 7.86
N ARG A 396 -4.64 12.04 8.70
CA ARG A 396 -3.22 12.19 8.32
C ARG A 396 -2.26 11.58 9.33
N MET A 397 -2.75 10.80 10.29
CA MET A 397 -1.86 10.15 11.26
C MET A 397 -1.06 9.06 10.55
N PRO A 398 0.27 9.02 10.70
CA PRO A 398 1.07 7.96 10.11
C PRO A 398 0.67 6.61 10.71
N PRO A 399 0.79 5.52 9.93
CA PRO A 399 0.56 4.18 10.45
C PRO A 399 1.53 3.88 11.61
N LEU A 400 1.07 3.08 12.58
CA LEU A 400 1.89 2.60 13.70
C LEU A 400 3.10 1.79 13.19
N SER A 401 2.90 1.07 12.08
CA SER A 401 3.98 0.42 11.33
C SER A 401 3.70 0.59 9.84
N PRO A 402 4.64 1.13 9.05
CA PRO A 402 4.44 1.28 7.61
C PRO A 402 4.34 -0.10 6.93
N PRO A 403 3.42 -0.26 5.95
CA PRO A 403 3.37 -1.46 5.12
C PRO A 403 4.55 -1.47 4.15
N LYS A 404 4.95 -2.67 3.73
CA LYS A 404 5.97 -2.85 2.70
C LYS A 404 5.30 -3.02 1.35
N VAL A 405 5.68 -2.19 0.40
CA VAL A 405 5.08 -2.12 -0.94
C VAL A 405 6.09 -2.39 -2.03
N ILE A 406 5.59 -2.86 -3.16
CA ILE A 406 6.32 -2.97 -4.42
C ILE A 406 5.87 -1.87 -5.35
N LEU A 407 6.84 -1.28 -6.04
CA LEU A 407 6.61 -0.23 -6.99
C LEU A 407 6.62 -0.77 -8.43
N GLU A 408 5.96 -0.05 -9.34
CA GLU A 408 5.85 -0.42 -10.76
C GLU A 408 7.18 -0.72 -11.40
N ARG A 409 8.19 0.08 -11.11
CA ARG A 409 9.51 -0.15 -11.67
C ARG A 409 10.13 -1.45 -11.18
N THR A 410 10.03 -1.75 -9.89
CA THR A 410 10.59 -2.99 -9.32
C THR A 410 9.95 -4.21 -9.97
N LEU A 411 8.65 -4.15 -10.25
CA LEU A 411 7.96 -5.20 -11.01
C LEU A 411 8.51 -5.31 -12.44
N LEU A 412 8.63 -4.18 -13.17
CA LEU A 412 9.17 -4.16 -14.54
C LEU A 412 10.62 -4.67 -14.60
N ASP A 413 11.45 -4.27 -13.64
CA ASP A 413 12.83 -4.73 -13.49
C ASP A 413 12.86 -6.24 -13.20
N ALA A 414 11.89 -6.79 -12.43
CA ALA A 414 11.77 -8.22 -12.16
C ALA A 414 11.38 -9.05 -13.40
N PHE A 415 10.58 -8.48 -14.31
CA PHE A 415 10.32 -9.08 -15.62
C PHE A 415 11.55 -8.99 -16.54
N SER A 416 12.27 -7.86 -16.49
CA SER A 416 13.42 -7.57 -17.37
C SER A 416 14.71 -8.28 -16.95
N SER A 417 14.86 -8.63 -15.67
CA SER A 417 16.00 -9.40 -15.15
C SER A 417 15.94 -10.90 -15.49
N SER A 418 15.00 -11.30 -16.36
CA SER A 418 15.12 -12.52 -17.15
C SER A 418 16.30 -12.36 -18.13
N PRO A 419 17.24 -13.31 -18.24
CA PRO A 419 18.46 -13.18 -19.05
C PRO A 419 18.25 -13.07 -20.58
N GLU A 420 17.05 -12.74 -21.05
CA GLU A 420 16.69 -12.56 -22.47
C GLU A 420 15.86 -11.29 -22.78
N LEU A 421 15.61 -10.39 -21.82
CA LEU A 421 15.15 -9.03 -22.15
C LEU A 421 16.30 -8.06 -22.44
N GLU A 422 17.54 -8.48 -22.19
CA GLU A 422 18.63 -8.09 -23.08
C GLU A 422 18.43 -8.87 -24.38
N GLU A 423 17.72 -8.27 -25.35
CA GLU A 423 18.08 -8.52 -26.74
C GLU A 423 19.60 -8.39 -26.79
N GLN A 424 20.31 -9.50 -27.01
CA GLN A 424 21.70 -9.41 -27.42
C GLN A 424 21.72 -8.33 -28.49
N PRO A 425 22.44 -7.21 -28.32
CA PRO A 425 22.55 -6.25 -29.39
C PRO A 425 23.13 -7.04 -30.54
N VAL A 426 22.29 -7.32 -31.54
CA VAL A 426 22.73 -8.00 -32.74
C VAL A 426 23.77 -7.05 -33.29
N ARG A 427 25.04 -7.40 -33.08
CA ARG A 427 26.16 -6.73 -33.73
C ARG A 427 26.01 -7.08 -35.19
N ILE A 428 25.18 -6.32 -35.90
CA ILE A 428 25.21 -6.29 -37.35
C ILE A 428 26.58 -5.71 -37.66
N ARG A 429 27.50 -6.62 -38.01
CA ARG A 429 28.82 -6.27 -38.50
C ARG A 429 28.61 -5.75 -39.92
N VAL A 430 28.16 -4.51 -40.04
CA VAL A 430 28.30 -3.76 -41.28
C VAL A 430 29.80 -3.54 -41.46
N GLY A 431 30.38 -4.26 -42.41
CA GLY A 431 31.77 -4.09 -42.77
C GLY A 431 32.03 -2.63 -43.14
N GLY A 432 33.09 -2.06 -42.57
CA GLY A 432 33.64 -0.78 -43.01
C GLY A 432 33.34 0.40 -42.08
N GLY A 433 34.31 0.70 -41.20
CA GLY A 433 34.76 2.06 -40.92
C GLY A 433 33.76 3.10 -40.39
N ARG A 434 33.92 3.40 -39.09
CA ARG A 434 33.58 4.65 -38.38
C ARG A 434 32.11 4.87 -38.00
N SER A 435 31.88 4.68 -36.70
CA SER A 435 30.90 5.35 -35.83
C SER A 435 29.43 5.38 -36.26
N ALA A 436 28.60 4.53 -35.64
CA ALA A 436 27.16 4.72 -35.56
C ALA A 436 26.73 4.76 -34.09
N ALA A 437 25.95 5.78 -33.76
CA ALA A 437 25.37 6.02 -32.44
C ALA A 437 24.36 4.92 -32.07
N ILE A 438 24.37 4.52 -30.81
CA ILE A 438 23.41 3.58 -30.22
C ILE A 438 22.16 4.40 -29.85
N ALA A 439 21.05 4.17 -30.53
CA ALA A 439 19.73 4.67 -30.11
C ALA A 439 18.94 3.52 -29.47
N PRO A 440 18.50 3.64 -28.21
CA PRO A 440 17.59 2.66 -27.63
C PRO A 440 16.19 2.83 -28.26
N VAL A 441 15.65 1.73 -28.80
CA VAL A 441 14.25 1.67 -29.22
C VAL A 441 13.40 1.66 -27.94
N LYS A 442 12.61 2.72 -27.74
CA LYS A 442 11.57 2.74 -26.72
C LYS A 442 10.44 1.81 -27.17
N CYS A 443 10.23 0.70 -26.46
CA CYS A 443 8.93 0.06 -26.43
C CYS A 443 8.05 0.85 -25.44
N THR A 444 7.04 1.54 -25.96
CA THR A 444 5.88 1.99 -25.18
C THR A 444 5.03 0.77 -24.82
N ILE A 445 4.88 0.51 -23.52
CA ILE A 445 3.82 -0.35 -22.96
C ILE A 445 2.55 0.50 -22.83
#